data_AF-A0A0P0FBN6-F1
#
_entry.id   AF-A0A0P0FBN6-F1
#
_cell.length_a   1.000
_cell.length_b   1.000
_cell.length_c   1.000
_cell.angle_alpha   90.00
_cell.angle_beta   90.00
_cell.angle_gamma   90.00
#
_symmetry.space_group_name_H-M   'P 1'
#
loop_
_entity.id
_entity.type
_entity.pdbx_description
1 polymer ?
#
loop_
_entity_poly.entity_id
_entity_poly.type
_entity_poly.pdbx_seq_one_letter_code
_entity_poly.pdbx_strand_id
1 'polypeptide(L)'
;MKTLRKLFYVACTTFFLTSCEETYNDKLFWPGELSQEYGSYIKPSTLDLTYSGEKLIGKTVSFQTEDSKKGTLTLNDIIPGEKETSFRINLSEQEDNYTFSGETVSGAGATVKYAGSITPKTMKLDLNVTMPQNQWIKTYQMSELTRGRGKDVIRNQTTGEYEWGESDNQILTAALYTDMDLEMVKEAGSLYATVSVIIKGMGGYLLPQLLKSVTLESDGNITAEYTSDELQLGEQKFSEIDMDNPASQQQVINFIMMKLMFNTLSADDITAATQGRNYADSPRGLAFWYLKNDLLYVKLNLPSIISLAMQGQGQTVDAHLIAGIADAILKSNPFLLKTLLGVVSESLDNSLLSMIANMDHQSFQMFFSWIKEGIPMQIEKENGHTHIYLNREALSPLIAFIPHLQPVMEGIPNFGPMLYNSYLGPLYDNWSIITQLDLGLDLTDKNE
;
A
#
# COMPACT_ATOMS: atom_id res chain seq x y z
N MET A 1 -17.83 -54.02 64.31
CA MET A 1 -17.32 -52.69 63.91
C MET A 1 -16.78 -52.63 62.45
N LYS A 2 -17.46 -53.25 61.46
CA LYS A 2 -17.08 -53.10 60.03
C LYS A 2 -18.25 -52.74 59.10
N THR A 3 -19.48 -52.71 59.62
CA THR A 3 -20.69 -52.37 58.87
C THR A 3 -21.23 -50.95 59.14
N LEU A 4 -20.75 -50.26 60.19
CA LEU A 4 -21.18 -48.89 60.51
C LEU A 4 -20.37 -47.79 59.79
N ARG A 5 -19.15 -48.10 59.34
CA ARG A 5 -18.30 -47.15 58.59
C ARG A 5 -18.71 -46.95 57.13
N LYS A 6 -19.50 -47.87 56.55
CA LYS A 6 -19.95 -47.77 55.15
C LYS A 6 -21.23 -46.96 54.98
N LEU A 7 -22.06 -46.82 56.01
CA LEU A 7 -23.24 -45.95 55.94
C LEU A 7 -22.90 -44.46 56.02
N PHE A 8 -21.81 -44.09 56.70
CA PHE A 8 -21.40 -42.69 56.83
C PHE A 8 -20.78 -42.11 55.54
N TYR A 9 -20.26 -42.97 54.64
CA TYR A 9 -19.72 -42.53 53.34
C TYR A 9 -20.79 -42.37 52.25
N VAL A 10 -22.00 -42.91 52.45
CA VAL A 10 -23.11 -42.77 51.48
C VAL A 10 -24.01 -41.57 51.82
N ALA A 11 -23.95 -41.05 53.05
CA ALA A 11 -24.70 -39.86 53.46
C ALA A 11 -23.97 -38.53 53.19
N CYS A 12 -22.67 -38.56 52.87
CA CYS A 12 -21.91 -37.34 52.51
C CYS A 12 -21.86 -37.07 51.00
N THR A 13 -22.36 -37.97 50.15
CA THR A 13 -22.44 -37.76 48.70
C THR A 13 -23.78 -37.19 48.22
N THR A 14 -24.78 -37.08 49.10
CA THR A 14 -26.09 -36.49 48.76
C THR A 14 -26.23 -35.01 49.13
N PHE A 15 -25.21 -34.38 49.70
CA PHE A 15 -25.21 -32.94 50.06
C PHE A 15 -24.31 -32.05 49.18
N PHE A 16 -23.68 -32.61 48.13
CA PHE A 16 -22.84 -31.84 47.20
C PHE A 16 -23.40 -31.76 45.76
N LEU A 17 -24.67 -32.12 45.55
CA LEU A 17 -25.38 -31.92 44.28
C LEU A 17 -26.56 -30.96 44.46
N THR A 18 -26.31 -29.85 45.14
CA THR A 18 -27.08 -28.61 44.93
C THR A 18 -26.09 -27.47 44.64
N SER A 19 -25.12 -27.69 43.75
CA SER A 19 -24.63 -26.54 42.98
C SER A 19 -25.75 -26.19 42.02
N CYS A 20 -26.22 -24.96 42.06
CA CYS A 20 -27.21 -24.42 41.13
C CYS A 20 -26.96 -24.95 39.71
N GLU A 21 -27.80 -25.89 39.27
CA GLU A 21 -28.23 -25.93 37.88
C GLU A 21 -29.04 -24.65 37.68
N GLU A 22 -28.35 -23.52 37.49
CA GLU A 22 -28.94 -22.51 36.62
C GLU A 22 -29.07 -23.20 35.26
N THR A 23 -30.30 -23.26 34.77
CA THR A 23 -30.71 -23.97 33.57
C THR A 23 -29.93 -23.45 32.36
N TYR A 24 -28.79 -24.09 32.07
CA TYR A 24 -28.04 -23.84 30.84
C TYR A 24 -28.70 -24.44 29.58
N ASN A 25 -29.87 -25.11 29.72
CA ASN A 25 -30.57 -25.79 28.64
C ASN A 25 -31.36 -24.89 27.68
N ASP A 26 -31.44 -23.57 27.93
CA ASP A 26 -32.29 -22.65 27.16
C ASP A 26 -31.50 -21.76 26.18
N LYS A 27 -30.24 -22.09 25.85
CA LYS A 27 -29.42 -21.30 24.91
C LYS A 27 -29.41 -21.93 23.52
N LEU A 28 -29.59 -21.11 22.49
CA LEU A 28 -29.50 -21.54 21.10
C LEU A 28 -28.13 -22.16 20.76
N PHE A 29 -27.04 -21.51 21.19
CA PHE A 29 -25.66 -22.04 21.13
C PHE A 29 -24.89 -21.74 22.41
N TRP A 30 -24.00 -22.66 22.79
CA TRP A 30 -23.17 -22.55 23.97
C TRP A 30 -22.05 -21.51 23.81
N PRO A 31 -21.62 -20.83 24.88
CA PRO A 31 -20.59 -19.79 24.79
C PRO A 31 -19.27 -20.29 24.17
N GLY A 32 -18.88 -21.53 24.47
CA GLY A 32 -17.69 -22.17 23.91
C GLY A 32 -17.81 -22.54 22.43
N GLU A 33 -19.02 -22.66 21.88
CA GLU A 33 -19.23 -22.89 20.44
C GLU A 33 -19.12 -21.60 19.64
N LEU A 34 -19.47 -20.47 20.24
CA LEU A 34 -19.36 -19.15 19.60
C LEU A 34 -17.97 -18.54 19.78
N SER A 35 -17.25 -18.89 20.85
CA SER A 35 -15.95 -18.29 21.17
C SER A 35 -14.83 -18.89 20.33
N GLN A 36 -14.56 -18.29 19.18
CA GLN A 36 -13.55 -18.73 18.22
C GLN A 36 -13.08 -17.59 17.31
N GLU A 37 -12.08 -17.88 16.48
CA GLU A 37 -11.67 -17.02 15.37
C GLU A 37 -12.41 -17.41 14.09
N TYR A 38 -13.06 -16.43 13.47
CA TYR A 38 -13.73 -16.55 12.18
C TYR A 38 -12.82 -15.96 11.11
N GLY A 39 -12.55 -16.72 10.04
CA GLY A 39 -11.59 -16.35 9.00
C GLY A 39 -12.19 -16.34 7.61
N SER A 40 -11.84 -15.33 6.82
CA SER A 40 -12.28 -15.17 5.43
C SER A 40 -11.35 -15.85 4.42
N TYR A 41 -10.38 -16.65 4.87
CA TYR A 41 -9.40 -17.34 4.01
C TYR A 41 -9.05 -18.77 4.45
N ILE A 42 -9.57 -19.25 5.58
CA ILE A 42 -9.45 -20.66 6.01
C ILE A 42 -10.56 -21.45 5.31
N LYS A 43 -10.30 -22.67 4.84
CA LYS A 43 -11.38 -23.56 4.35
C LYS A 43 -11.86 -24.52 5.45
N PRO A 44 -13.18 -24.66 5.67
CA PRO A 44 -14.25 -23.86 5.06
C PRO A 44 -14.23 -22.40 5.56
N SER A 45 -14.55 -21.43 4.70
CA SER A 45 -14.60 -20.01 5.08
C SER A 45 -15.66 -19.82 6.15
N THR A 46 -15.27 -19.30 7.30
CA THR A 46 -16.16 -19.08 8.43
C THR A 46 -16.56 -17.61 8.57
N LEU A 47 -15.96 -16.69 7.82
CA LEU A 47 -16.28 -15.27 7.83
C LEU A 47 -16.72 -14.76 6.45
N ASP A 48 -17.87 -14.11 6.41
CA ASP A 48 -18.31 -13.22 5.32
C ASP A 48 -18.24 -11.77 5.81
N LEU A 49 -17.24 -11.02 5.35
CA LEU A 49 -16.92 -9.69 5.84
C LEU A 49 -17.08 -8.66 4.72
N THR A 50 -17.80 -7.57 5.01
CA THR A 50 -17.79 -6.37 4.18
C THR A 50 -17.22 -5.17 4.94
N TYR A 51 -16.49 -4.32 4.21
CA TYR A 51 -15.93 -3.07 4.68
C TYR A 51 -16.44 -1.95 3.77
N SER A 52 -17.29 -1.10 4.33
CA SER A 52 -17.93 0.03 3.64
C SER A 52 -18.58 -0.37 2.30
N GLY A 53 -19.24 -1.54 2.28
CA GLY A 53 -19.93 -2.09 1.11
C GLY A 53 -19.10 -3.05 0.26
N GLU A 54 -17.79 -3.13 0.48
CA GLU A 54 -16.89 -3.97 -0.30
C GLU A 54 -16.55 -5.26 0.42
N LYS A 55 -16.52 -6.38 -0.32
CA LYS A 55 -16.13 -7.67 0.26
C LYS A 55 -14.64 -7.64 0.63
N LEU A 56 -14.32 -7.92 1.89
CA LEU A 56 -12.96 -7.95 2.40
C LEU A 56 -12.52 -9.40 2.68
N ILE A 57 -11.50 -9.86 1.94
CA ILE A 57 -10.91 -11.19 2.08
C ILE A 57 -9.56 -11.12 2.79
N GLY A 58 -9.07 -12.24 3.33
CA GLY A 58 -7.76 -12.27 4.00
C GLY A 58 -7.73 -11.67 5.40
N LYS A 59 -8.91 -11.47 6.02
CA LYS A 59 -9.06 -10.97 7.38
C LYS A 59 -9.71 -11.99 8.31
N THR A 60 -9.48 -11.81 9.61
CA THR A 60 -10.12 -12.61 10.67
C THR A 60 -10.80 -11.71 11.69
N VAL A 61 -11.78 -12.29 12.39
CA VAL A 61 -12.50 -11.66 13.49
C VAL A 61 -12.59 -12.68 14.61
N SER A 62 -12.13 -12.32 15.80
CA SER A 62 -12.25 -13.17 16.99
C SER A 62 -13.48 -12.75 17.79
N PHE A 63 -14.27 -13.72 18.24
CA PHE A 63 -15.38 -13.47 19.15
C PHE A 63 -15.18 -14.26 20.44
N GLN A 64 -15.49 -13.65 21.58
CA GLN A 64 -15.45 -14.30 22.89
C GLN A 64 -16.69 -13.94 23.71
N THR A 65 -17.34 -14.94 24.29
CA THR A 65 -18.49 -14.77 25.18
C THR A 65 -18.45 -15.81 26.30
N GLU A 66 -18.92 -15.43 27.48
CA GLU A 66 -19.09 -16.33 28.63
C GLU A 66 -20.55 -16.76 28.81
N ASP A 67 -21.51 -16.02 28.21
CA ASP A 67 -22.93 -16.17 28.48
C ASP A 67 -23.83 -16.29 27.25
N SER A 68 -23.29 -16.18 26.03
CA SER A 68 -24.02 -16.14 24.75
C SER A 68 -25.03 -14.98 24.64
N LYS A 69 -24.93 -13.95 25.48
CA LYS A 69 -25.79 -12.75 25.45
C LYS A 69 -24.98 -11.49 25.14
N LYS A 70 -23.75 -11.42 25.62
CA LYS A 70 -22.79 -10.36 25.33
C LYS A 70 -21.43 -10.96 25.07
N GLY A 71 -20.61 -10.27 24.31
CA GLY A 71 -19.25 -10.73 24.03
C GLY A 71 -18.35 -9.62 23.58
N THR A 72 -17.07 -9.95 23.41
CA THR A 72 -16.07 -9.08 22.82
C THR A 72 -15.85 -9.52 21.39
N LEU A 73 -16.02 -8.58 20.46
CA LEU A 73 -15.65 -8.74 19.05
C LEU A 73 -14.30 -8.06 18.85
N THR A 74 -13.34 -8.78 18.27
CA THR A 74 -11.99 -8.29 17.97
C THR A 74 -11.76 -8.37 16.47
N LEU A 75 -11.65 -7.21 15.83
CA LEU A 75 -11.34 -7.07 14.41
C LEU A 75 -9.81 -7.15 14.23
N ASN A 76 -9.31 -8.17 13.53
CA ASN A 76 -7.86 -8.37 13.37
C ASN A 76 -7.38 -7.75 12.06
N ASP A 77 -6.61 -6.67 12.17
CA ASP A 77 -6.02 -5.93 11.03
C ASP A 77 -7.06 -5.42 10.01
N ILE A 78 -8.28 -5.10 10.44
CA ILE A 78 -9.37 -4.65 9.56
C ILE A 78 -9.47 -3.13 9.50
N ILE A 79 -9.37 -2.44 10.63
CA ILE A 79 -9.44 -0.98 10.67
C ILE A 79 -8.07 -0.40 10.27
N PRO A 80 -7.99 0.50 9.27
CA PRO A 80 -6.73 1.10 8.85
C PRO A 80 -5.97 1.72 10.03
N GLY A 81 -4.71 1.32 10.19
CA GLY A 81 -3.82 1.79 11.27
C GLY A 81 -3.88 1.00 12.57
N GLU A 82 -4.77 0.02 12.70
CA GLU A 82 -4.94 -0.79 13.91
C GLU A 82 -4.64 -2.27 13.66
N LYS A 83 -3.74 -2.83 14.47
CA LYS A 83 -3.44 -4.28 14.45
C LYS A 83 -4.65 -5.09 14.93
N GLU A 84 -5.36 -4.56 15.91
CA GLU A 84 -6.59 -5.12 16.46
C GLU A 84 -7.51 -4.00 16.96
N THR A 85 -8.81 -4.15 16.77
CA THR A 85 -9.83 -3.26 17.34
C THR A 85 -10.85 -4.10 18.08
N SER A 86 -10.91 -3.97 19.40
CA SER A 86 -11.79 -4.78 20.27
C SER A 86 -12.90 -3.95 20.90
N PHE A 87 -14.14 -4.44 20.86
CA PHE A 87 -15.30 -3.79 21.47
C PHE A 87 -16.36 -4.79 21.92
N ARG A 88 -17.20 -4.37 22.87
CA ARG A 88 -18.29 -5.21 23.37
C ARG A 88 -19.52 -5.11 22.48
N ILE A 89 -20.15 -6.25 22.24
CA ILE A 89 -21.41 -6.37 21.52
C ILE A 89 -22.45 -7.11 22.37
N ASN A 90 -23.72 -6.82 22.11
CA ASN A 90 -24.84 -7.59 22.64
C ASN A 90 -25.41 -8.47 21.51
N LEU A 91 -25.69 -9.72 21.83
CA LEU A 91 -26.30 -10.69 20.93
C LEU A 91 -27.81 -10.70 21.13
N SER A 92 -28.56 -10.73 20.04
CA SER A 92 -29.99 -11.00 20.02
C SER A 92 -30.21 -12.38 19.42
N GLU A 93 -30.76 -13.29 20.22
CA GLU A 93 -31.15 -14.63 19.75
C GLU A 93 -32.25 -14.53 18.69
N GLN A 94 -32.10 -15.29 17.61
CA GLN A 94 -33.09 -15.51 16.55
C GLN A 94 -33.41 -17.02 16.49
N GLU A 95 -34.16 -17.47 15.48
CA GLU A 95 -34.55 -18.87 15.35
C GLU A 95 -33.35 -19.83 15.17
N ASP A 96 -32.35 -19.45 14.38
CA ASP A 96 -31.22 -20.30 13.99
C ASP A 96 -29.84 -19.63 14.11
N ASN A 97 -29.79 -18.37 14.56
CA ASN A 97 -28.56 -17.61 14.73
C ASN A 97 -28.66 -16.57 15.85
N TYR A 98 -27.55 -15.92 16.18
CA TYR A 98 -27.56 -14.66 16.92
C TYR A 98 -27.26 -13.51 15.97
N THR A 99 -27.96 -12.38 16.15
CA THR A 99 -27.67 -11.12 15.45
C THR A 99 -27.10 -10.07 16.39
N PHE A 100 -26.34 -9.14 15.83
CA PHE A 100 -25.79 -8.01 16.58
C PHE A 100 -25.63 -6.80 15.68
N SER A 101 -25.75 -5.61 16.25
CA SER A 101 -25.44 -4.36 15.58
C SER A 101 -25.11 -3.27 16.57
N GLY A 102 -24.48 -2.21 16.09
CA GLY A 102 -24.14 -1.05 16.91
C GLY A 102 -23.11 -0.15 16.24
N GLU A 103 -22.54 0.71 17.07
CA GLU A 103 -21.50 1.64 16.69
C GLU A 103 -20.45 1.67 17.80
N THR A 104 -19.18 1.77 17.40
CA THR A 104 -18.06 1.96 18.30
C THR A 104 -17.09 2.99 17.72
N VAL A 105 -16.17 3.47 18.55
CA VAL A 105 -15.03 4.26 18.11
C VAL A 105 -13.76 3.46 18.39
N SER A 106 -12.91 3.33 17.39
CA SER A 106 -11.68 2.56 17.46
C SER A 106 -10.58 3.30 18.24
N GLY A 107 -9.44 2.63 18.49
CA GLY A 107 -8.34 3.25 19.24
C GLY A 107 -7.72 4.46 18.51
N ALA A 108 -7.74 4.45 17.18
CA ALA A 108 -7.29 5.56 16.34
C ALA A 108 -8.40 6.60 16.07
N GLY A 109 -9.59 6.45 16.65
CA GLY A 109 -10.68 7.41 16.53
C GLY A 109 -11.60 7.20 15.32
N ALA A 110 -11.48 6.09 14.59
CA ALA A 110 -12.40 5.77 13.50
C ALA A 110 -13.76 5.35 14.07
N THR A 111 -14.85 5.89 13.53
CA THR A 111 -16.20 5.43 13.83
C THR A 111 -16.47 4.17 13.03
N VAL A 112 -16.88 3.09 13.71
CA VAL A 112 -17.17 1.80 13.12
C VAL A 112 -18.61 1.43 13.44
N LYS A 113 -19.48 1.53 12.44
CA LYS A 113 -20.84 0.96 12.50
C LYS A 113 -20.76 -0.49 12.07
N TYR A 114 -21.37 -1.37 12.83
CA TYR A 114 -21.33 -2.81 12.57
C TYR A 114 -22.72 -3.42 12.61
N ALA A 115 -22.94 -4.41 11.77
CA ALA A 115 -24.10 -5.29 11.81
C ALA A 115 -23.67 -6.70 11.40
N GLY A 116 -24.21 -7.72 12.03
CA GLY A 116 -23.80 -9.08 11.74
C GLY A 116 -24.68 -10.15 12.33
N SER A 117 -24.35 -11.38 11.95
CA SER A 117 -24.92 -12.60 12.53
C SER A 117 -23.82 -13.62 12.81
N ILE A 118 -24.05 -14.47 13.80
CA ILE A 118 -23.07 -15.47 14.25
C ILE A 118 -23.76 -16.80 14.56
N THR A 119 -23.11 -17.87 14.10
CA THR A 119 -23.37 -19.28 14.46
C THR A 119 -22.04 -19.92 14.87
N PRO A 120 -22.04 -21.16 15.40
CA PRO A 120 -20.79 -21.89 15.64
C PRO A 120 -19.95 -22.17 14.39
N LYS A 121 -20.51 -22.02 13.20
CA LYS A 121 -19.83 -22.33 11.93
C LYS A 121 -19.47 -21.11 11.11
N THR A 122 -20.29 -20.05 11.20
CA THR A 122 -20.19 -18.90 10.31
C THR A 122 -20.48 -17.60 11.05
N MET A 123 -19.81 -16.54 10.61
CA MET A 123 -20.08 -15.16 10.96
C MET A 123 -20.28 -14.37 9.68
N LYS A 124 -21.36 -13.57 9.65
CA LYS A 124 -21.50 -12.46 8.70
C LYS A 124 -21.26 -11.17 9.45
N LEU A 125 -20.41 -10.29 8.91
CA LEU A 125 -20.10 -9.00 9.50
C LEU A 125 -20.03 -7.93 8.42
N ASP A 126 -20.90 -6.94 8.53
CA ASP A 126 -20.89 -5.75 7.71
C ASP A 126 -20.38 -4.58 8.54
N LEU A 127 -19.31 -3.93 8.08
CA LEU A 127 -18.71 -2.75 8.70
C LEU A 127 -18.92 -1.54 7.80
N ASN A 128 -19.26 -0.39 8.39
CA ASN A 128 -19.21 0.91 7.73
C ASN A 128 -18.31 1.82 8.58
N VAL A 129 -17.15 2.17 8.02
CA VAL A 129 -16.07 2.84 8.73
C VAL A 129 -15.96 4.29 8.28
N THR A 130 -15.70 5.19 9.22
CA THR A 130 -15.38 6.59 8.94
C THR A 130 -14.14 6.97 9.74
N MET A 131 -13.07 7.31 9.05
CA MET A 131 -11.81 7.77 9.63
C MET A 131 -12.00 9.15 10.28
N PRO A 132 -11.15 9.53 11.25
CA PRO A 132 -11.16 10.87 11.82
C PRO A 132 -11.09 11.96 10.75
N GLN A 133 -11.98 12.95 10.86
CA GLN A 133 -12.00 14.09 9.94
C GLN A 133 -10.64 14.79 9.92
N ASN A 134 -10.13 15.05 8.72
CA ASN A 134 -8.90 15.79 8.51
C ASN A 134 -8.90 16.44 7.12
N GLN A 135 -7.94 17.33 6.88
CA GLN A 135 -7.86 18.11 5.64
C GLN A 135 -7.51 17.27 4.39
N TRP A 136 -7.02 16.04 4.57
CA TRP A 136 -6.53 15.21 3.47
C TRP A 136 -7.63 14.41 2.78
N ILE A 137 -8.82 14.32 3.37
CA ILE A 137 -9.98 13.58 2.82
C ILE A 137 -10.56 14.35 1.64
N LYS A 138 -10.02 14.11 0.44
CA LYS A 138 -10.33 14.85 -0.78
C LYS A 138 -10.06 14.00 -2.03
N THR A 139 -10.55 14.50 -3.16
CA THR A 139 -10.11 14.07 -4.49
C THR A 139 -9.10 15.08 -5.02
N TYR A 140 -7.95 14.57 -5.40
CA TYR A 140 -6.81 15.29 -5.94
C TYR A 140 -6.63 15.00 -7.42
N GLN A 141 -6.13 15.97 -8.17
CA GLN A 141 -5.66 15.80 -9.55
C GLN A 141 -4.15 16.03 -9.62
N MET A 142 -3.50 15.52 -10.67
CA MET A 142 -2.07 15.74 -10.89
C MET A 142 -1.79 17.23 -11.15
N SER A 143 -0.73 17.74 -10.53
CA SER A 143 -0.29 19.12 -10.76
C SER A 143 0.17 19.35 -12.20
N GLU A 144 -0.21 20.50 -12.75
CA GLU A 144 0.24 20.92 -14.08
C GLU A 144 1.75 21.16 -14.10
N LEU A 145 2.38 20.96 -15.27
CA LEU A 145 3.78 21.29 -15.46
C LEU A 145 3.93 22.81 -15.64
N THR A 146 4.61 23.46 -14.69
CA THR A 146 4.94 24.88 -14.79
C THR A 146 6.45 25.11 -14.79
N ARG A 147 6.86 26.25 -15.36
CA ARG A 147 8.26 26.64 -15.49
C ARG A 147 8.48 28.06 -15.04
N GLY A 148 9.69 28.31 -14.55
CA GLY A 148 10.10 29.65 -14.16
C GLY A 148 11.50 29.66 -13.60
N ARG A 149 11.81 30.72 -12.86
CA ARG A 149 13.06 30.84 -12.13
C ARG A 149 12.99 29.98 -10.87
N GLY A 150 13.94 29.07 -10.69
CA GLY A 150 13.94 28.12 -9.58
C GLY A 150 15.34 27.69 -9.18
N LYS A 151 15.41 26.93 -8.08
CA LYS A 151 16.63 26.38 -7.49
C LYS A 151 17.46 25.61 -8.52
N ASP A 152 18.76 25.86 -8.53
CA ASP A 152 19.72 25.20 -9.41
C ASP A 152 21.12 25.18 -8.80
N VAL A 153 21.99 24.32 -9.34
CA VAL A 153 23.42 24.29 -9.02
C VAL A 153 24.18 25.10 -10.06
N ILE A 154 24.67 26.27 -9.67
CA ILE A 154 25.36 27.20 -10.57
C ILE A 154 26.87 27.19 -10.32
N ARG A 155 27.63 27.50 -11.37
CA ARG A 155 29.09 27.65 -11.26
C ARG A 155 29.43 29.11 -10.96
N ASN A 156 30.03 29.37 -9.80
CA ASN A 156 30.52 30.68 -9.42
C ASN A 156 31.64 31.10 -10.38
N GLN A 157 31.45 32.21 -11.10
CA GLN A 157 32.41 32.66 -12.11
C GLN A 157 33.72 33.21 -11.52
N THR A 158 33.73 33.55 -10.23
CA THR A 158 34.89 34.11 -9.54
C THR A 158 35.74 33.01 -8.91
N THR A 159 35.13 32.08 -8.17
CA THR A 159 35.85 30.99 -7.48
C THR A 159 36.01 29.76 -8.37
N GLY A 160 35.14 29.59 -9.37
CA GLY A 160 35.08 28.41 -10.23
C GLY A 160 34.39 27.20 -9.58
N GLU A 161 33.92 27.33 -8.34
CA GLU A 161 33.24 26.32 -7.54
C GLU A 161 31.73 26.27 -7.83
N TYR A 162 31.08 25.17 -7.46
CA TYR A 162 29.62 25.03 -7.56
C TYR A 162 28.95 25.51 -6.27
N GLU A 163 27.84 26.23 -6.42
CA GLU A 163 27.03 26.73 -5.32
C GLU A 163 25.54 26.67 -5.66
N TRP A 164 24.69 26.72 -4.63
CA TRP A 164 23.26 26.90 -4.83
C TRP A 164 22.97 28.28 -5.40
N GLY A 165 22.09 28.33 -6.39
CA GLY A 165 21.58 29.56 -6.96
C GLY A 165 20.21 29.34 -7.59
N GLU A 166 19.88 30.22 -8.51
CA GLU A 166 18.65 30.13 -9.28
C GLU A 166 18.95 30.29 -10.77
N SER A 167 18.26 29.50 -11.57
CA SER A 167 18.28 29.57 -13.02
C SER A 167 16.86 29.74 -13.56
N ASP A 168 16.73 30.37 -14.73
CA ASP A 168 15.47 30.43 -15.45
C ASP A 168 15.15 29.06 -16.09
N ASN A 169 13.89 28.89 -16.52
CA ASN A 169 13.39 27.69 -17.21
C ASN A 169 13.49 26.37 -16.41
N GLN A 170 13.45 26.42 -15.07
CA GLN A 170 13.36 25.23 -14.23
C GLN A 170 11.92 24.71 -14.17
N ILE A 171 11.75 23.40 -14.00
CA ILE A 171 10.43 22.78 -13.76
C ILE A 171 10.03 23.05 -12.31
N LEU A 172 9.09 23.95 -12.10
CA LEU A 172 8.66 24.36 -10.76
C LEU A 172 7.67 23.34 -10.18
N THR A 173 6.59 23.05 -10.92
CA THR A 173 5.59 22.02 -10.57
C THR A 173 5.49 21.01 -11.69
N ALA A 174 5.14 19.77 -11.35
CA ALA A 174 4.86 18.68 -12.27
C ALA A 174 4.28 17.51 -11.46
N ALA A 175 3.46 16.65 -12.06
CA ALA A 175 2.82 15.51 -11.38
C ALA A 175 3.75 14.65 -10.50
N LEU A 176 5.03 14.53 -10.86
CA LEU A 176 6.06 13.95 -9.97
C LEU A 176 6.69 15.06 -9.12
N TYR A 177 6.51 14.96 -7.81
CA TYR A 177 7.18 15.81 -6.83
C TYR A 177 8.63 15.36 -6.64
N THR A 178 9.56 16.32 -6.72
CA THR A 178 10.93 16.14 -6.27
C THR A 178 11.43 17.38 -5.53
N ASP A 179 12.08 17.17 -4.39
CA ASP A 179 12.93 18.17 -3.73
C ASP A 179 14.25 17.51 -3.34
N MET A 180 15.37 18.17 -3.62
CA MET A 180 16.70 17.62 -3.45
C MET A 180 17.65 18.66 -2.91
N ASP A 181 18.44 18.25 -1.90
CA ASP A 181 19.69 18.88 -1.50
C ASP A 181 20.84 17.88 -1.56
N LEU A 182 22.03 18.39 -1.83
CA LEU A 182 23.25 17.62 -1.93
C LEU A 182 24.48 18.44 -1.55
N GLU A 183 25.56 17.75 -1.22
CA GLU A 183 26.88 18.36 -1.00
C GLU A 183 27.44 18.92 -2.31
N MET A 184 27.99 20.13 -2.25
CA MET A 184 28.56 20.82 -3.42
C MET A 184 29.92 20.24 -3.81
N VAL A 185 29.87 19.09 -4.48
CA VAL A 185 31.02 18.40 -5.09
C VAL A 185 30.97 18.51 -6.62
N LYS A 186 31.96 17.95 -7.32
CA LYS A 186 32.08 18.09 -8.77
C LYS A 186 30.88 17.51 -9.53
N GLU A 187 30.29 16.43 -9.01
CA GLU A 187 29.15 15.70 -9.59
C GLU A 187 27.79 16.33 -9.25
N ALA A 188 27.76 17.32 -8.34
CA ALA A 188 26.56 17.98 -7.81
C ALA A 188 25.62 18.47 -8.91
N GLY A 189 26.13 19.25 -9.86
CA GLY A 189 25.30 19.87 -10.90
C GLY A 189 24.65 18.84 -11.83
N SER A 190 25.41 17.82 -12.25
CA SER A 190 24.85 16.74 -13.08
C SER A 190 23.83 15.90 -12.34
N LEU A 191 24.06 15.60 -11.06
CA LEU A 191 23.13 14.81 -10.26
C LEU A 191 21.84 15.56 -9.98
N TYR A 192 21.94 16.85 -9.63
CA TYR A 192 20.79 17.71 -9.43
C TYR A 192 19.93 17.77 -10.69
N ALA A 193 20.54 18.07 -11.85
CA ALA A 193 19.83 18.14 -13.13
C ALA A 193 19.15 16.80 -13.50
N THR A 194 19.79 15.66 -13.23
CA THR A 194 19.17 14.34 -13.45
C THR A 194 17.85 14.21 -12.68
N VAL A 195 17.81 14.62 -11.42
CA VAL A 195 16.60 14.50 -10.60
C VAL A 195 15.57 15.60 -10.89
N SER A 196 16.00 16.86 -10.86
CA SER A 196 15.12 18.03 -10.96
C SER A 196 14.58 18.28 -12.37
N VAL A 197 15.27 17.78 -13.41
CA VAL A 197 14.86 17.93 -14.81
C VAL A 197 14.39 16.61 -15.40
N ILE A 198 15.25 15.59 -15.39
CA ILE A 198 14.98 14.37 -16.17
C ILE A 198 13.96 13.47 -15.48
N ILE A 199 14.20 13.11 -14.21
CA ILE A 199 13.28 12.29 -13.42
C ILE A 199 11.96 13.05 -13.20
N LYS A 200 12.03 14.30 -12.73
CA LYS A 200 10.86 15.17 -12.55
C LYS A 200 10.06 15.35 -13.85
N GLY A 201 10.73 15.67 -14.95
CA GLY A 201 10.09 15.84 -16.27
C GLY A 201 9.47 14.56 -16.80
N MET A 202 10.17 13.43 -16.71
CA MET A 202 9.64 12.13 -17.15
C MET A 202 8.43 11.70 -16.32
N GLY A 203 8.51 11.80 -14.99
CA GLY A 203 7.37 11.50 -14.12
C GLY A 203 6.21 12.47 -14.34
N GLY A 204 6.49 13.76 -14.54
CA GLY A 204 5.52 14.77 -14.93
C GLY A 204 4.80 14.46 -16.24
N TYR A 205 5.47 13.80 -17.18
CA TYR A 205 4.90 13.40 -18.46
C TYR A 205 4.15 12.05 -18.43
N LEU A 206 4.65 11.08 -17.66
CA LEU A 206 4.10 9.72 -17.64
C LEU A 206 2.98 9.53 -16.60
N LEU A 207 3.04 10.17 -15.43
CA LEU A 207 2.02 9.98 -14.39
C LEU A 207 0.62 10.42 -14.85
N PRO A 208 0.44 11.60 -15.49
CA PRO A 208 -0.88 12.02 -15.98
C PRO A 208 -1.45 11.12 -17.08
N GLN A 209 -0.60 10.36 -17.78
CA GLN A 209 -1.03 9.39 -18.78
C GLN A 209 -1.66 8.13 -18.16
N LEU A 210 -1.35 7.82 -16.90
CA LEU A 210 -1.90 6.67 -16.19
C LEU A 210 -3.05 7.05 -15.28
N LEU A 211 -2.92 8.21 -14.63
CA LEU A 211 -3.67 8.57 -13.45
C LEU A 211 -4.17 10.00 -13.58
N LYS A 212 -5.49 10.16 -13.59
CA LYS A 212 -6.17 11.44 -13.70
C LYS A 212 -6.42 12.07 -12.33
N SER A 213 -6.85 11.25 -11.38
CA SER A 213 -7.12 11.71 -10.01
C SER A 213 -6.90 10.60 -8.99
N VAL A 214 -6.66 11.00 -7.74
CA VAL A 214 -6.56 10.11 -6.57
C VAL A 214 -7.48 10.65 -5.48
N THR A 215 -8.24 9.78 -4.83
CA THR A 215 -9.11 10.15 -3.72
C THR A 215 -8.65 9.43 -2.45
N LEU A 216 -8.41 10.23 -1.39
CA LEU A 216 -8.29 9.72 -0.03
C LEU A 216 -9.68 9.77 0.60
N GLU A 217 -10.34 8.62 0.70
CA GLU A 217 -11.74 8.56 1.07
C GLU A 217 -11.98 8.60 2.57
N SER A 218 -13.15 9.05 2.98
CA SER A 218 -13.52 9.20 4.39
C SER A 218 -13.56 7.89 5.16
N ASP A 219 -13.65 6.75 4.48
CA ASP A 219 -13.61 5.41 5.10
C ASP A 219 -12.21 4.79 5.11
N GLY A 220 -11.18 5.55 4.70
CA GLY A 220 -9.80 5.10 4.64
C GLY A 220 -9.44 4.36 3.35
N ASN A 221 -10.34 4.19 2.38
CA ASN A 221 -9.95 3.68 1.05
C ASN A 221 -9.12 4.72 0.28
N ILE A 222 -8.23 4.23 -0.58
CA ILE A 222 -7.61 5.00 -1.64
C ILE A 222 -8.21 4.53 -2.96
N THR A 223 -8.78 5.46 -3.73
CA THR A 223 -9.29 5.21 -5.08
C THR A 223 -8.68 6.19 -6.08
N ALA A 224 -8.83 5.90 -7.37
CA ALA A 224 -8.23 6.66 -8.44
C ALA A 224 -9.09 6.62 -9.71
N GLU A 225 -9.08 7.70 -10.49
CA GLU A 225 -9.47 7.64 -11.91
C GLU A 225 -8.22 7.32 -12.72
N TYR A 226 -8.18 6.12 -13.30
CA TYR A 226 -7.02 5.59 -14.01
C TYR A 226 -7.38 5.12 -15.41
N THR A 227 -6.39 4.85 -16.27
CA THR A 227 -6.62 4.30 -17.60
C THR A 227 -5.77 3.06 -17.85
N SER A 228 -6.31 2.13 -18.64
CA SER A 228 -5.56 1.03 -19.23
C SER A 228 -5.03 1.36 -20.63
N ASP A 229 -5.27 2.57 -21.12
CA ASP A 229 -4.73 3.02 -22.40
C ASP A 229 -3.21 3.06 -22.35
N GLU A 230 -2.59 2.58 -23.42
CA GLU A 230 -1.16 2.40 -23.50
C GLU A 230 -0.37 3.70 -23.36
N LEU A 231 0.73 3.66 -22.61
CA LEU A 231 1.67 4.78 -22.48
C LEU A 231 2.32 5.12 -23.83
N GLN A 232 2.64 6.39 -24.03
CA GLN A 232 3.37 6.84 -25.20
C GLN A 232 4.55 7.73 -24.83
N LEU A 233 5.59 7.71 -25.66
CA LEU A 233 6.74 8.59 -25.59
C LEU A 233 6.80 9.42 -26.87
N GLY A 234 6.48 10.71 -26.78
CA GLY A 234 6.22 11.53 -27.96
C GLY A 234 5.01 11.00 -28.73
N GLU A 235 5.23 10.69 -30.02
CA GLU A 235 4.17 10.20 -30.93
C GLU A 235 4.05 8.66 -30.94
N GLN A 236 4.95 7.92 -30.28
CA GLN A 236 4.96 6.45 -30.31
C GLN A 236 4.40 5.85 -29.03
N LYS A 237 3.49 4.89 -29.17
CA LYS A 237 3.09 4.05 -28.04
C LYS A 237 4.22 3.11 -27.63
N PHE A 238 4.22 2.67 -26.37
CA PHE A 238 5.31 1.83 -25.85
C PHE A 238 5.46 0.51 -26.62
N SER A 239 4.37 -0.14 -27.05
CA SER A 239 4.40 -1.35 -27.88
C SER A 239 4.88 -1.11 -29.32
N GLU A 240 4.85 0.13 -29.79
CA GLU A 240 5.29 0.53 -31.12
C GLU A 240 6.78 0.92 -31.13
N ILE A 241 7.40 1.08 -29.96
CA ILE A 241 8.83 1.39 -29.84
C ILE A 241 9.64 0.18 -30.29
N ASP A 242 10.36 0.35 -31.40
CA ASP A 242 11.30 -0.63 -31.96
C ASP A 242 12.69 0.00 -32.02
N MET A 243 13.54 -0.36 -31.05
CA MET A 243 14.87 0.20 -30.95
C MET A 243 15.86 -0.36 -31.98
N ASP A 244 15.50 -1.42 -32.71
CA ASP A 244 16.28 -1.92 -33.84
C ASP A 244 15.90 -1.22 -35.15
N ASN A 245 14.79 -0.45 -35.16
CA ASN A 245 14.38 0.41 -36.25
C ASN A 245 14.94 1.84 -36.08
N PRO A 246 15.80 2.33 -36.99
CA PRO A 246 16.42 3.65 -36.86
C PRO A 246 15.42 4.82 -36.77
N ALA A 247 14.25 4.73 -37.41
CA ALA A 247 13.25 5.78 -37.37
C ALA A 247 12.55 5.86 -36.01
N SER A 248 12.19 4.71 -35.45
CA SER A 248 11.59 4.62 -34.11
C SER A 248 12.60 5.03 -33.03
N GLN A 249 13.84 4.54 -33.13
CA GLN A 249 14.94 4.93 -32.26
C GLN A 249 15.19 6.45 -32.31
N GLN A 250 15.22 7.06 -33.50
CA GLN A 250 15.44 8.50 -33.62
C GLN A 250 14.34 9.33 -32.95
N GLN A 251 13.08 8.89 -33.02
CA GLN A 251 11.97 9.57 -32.34
C GLN A 251 12.10 9.50 -30.82
N VAL A 252 12.44 8.33 -30.26
CA VAL A 252 12.71 8.16 -28.82
C VAL A 252 13.87 9.04 -28.37
N ILE A 253 15.00 9.00 -29.10
CA ILE A 253 16.17 9.83 -28.80
C ILE A 253 15.81 11.32 -28.89
N ASN A 254 15.07 11.74 -29.91
CA ASN A 254 14.65 13.13 -30.07
C ASN A 254 13.80 13.60 -28.90
N PHE A 255 12.84 12.79 -28.45
CA PHE A 255 12.05 13.14 -27.27
C PHE A 255 12.96 13.32 -26.04
N ILE A 256 13.83 12.35 -25.76
CA ILE A 256 14.71 12.40 -24.59
C ILE A 256 15.67 13.60 -24.65
N MET A 257 16.33 13.80 -25.79
CA MET A 257 17.28 14.89 -25.96
C MET A 257 16.60 16.25 -25.89
N MET A 258 15.53 16.46 -26.66
CA MET A 258 14.89 17.77 -26.76
C MET A 258 14.05 18.09 -25.53
N LYS A 259 13.16 17.16 -25.13
CA LYS A 259 12.18 17.43 -24.08
C LYS A 259 12.79 17.32 -22.69
N LEU A 260 13.63 16.32 -22.45
CA LEU A 260 14.21 16.07 -21.13
C LEU A 260 15.59 16.72 -20.97
N MET A 261 16.58 16.37 -21.79
CA MET A 261 17.96 16.86 -21.59
C MET A 261 18.13 18.35 -21.88
N PHE A 262 17.49 18.88 -22.92
CA PHE A 262 17.44 20.33 -23.18
C PHE A 262 16.33 21.04 -22.39
N ASN A 263 15.64 20.32 -21.51
CA ASN A 263 14.66 20.87 -20.58
C ASN A 263 13.58 21.73 -21.27
N THR A 264 12.97 21.19 -22.34
CA THR A 264 11.93 21.88 -23.13
C THR A 264 10.53 21.25 -23.04
N LEU A 265 10.35 20.20 -22.23
CA LEU A 265 9.05 19.59 -21.97
C LEU A 265 8.04 20.63 -21.47
N SER A 266 6.84 20.65 -22.05
CA SER A 266 5.79 21.64 -21.77
C SER A 266 4.47 21.01 -21.34
N ALA A 267 3.55 21.82 -20.79
CA ALA A 267 2.19 21.38 -20.48
C ALA A 267 1.41 20.94 -21.73
N ASP A 268 1.69 21.53 -22.90
CA ASP A 268 1.08 21.14 -24.18
C ASP A 268 1.49 19.72 -24.59
N ASP A 269 2.74 19.33 -24.34
CA ASP A 269 3.21 17.96 -24.60
C ASP A 269 2.44 16.93 -23.75
N ILE A 270 2.18 17.26 -22.49
CA ILE A 270 1.40 16.42 -21.56
C ILE A 270 -0.06 16.38 -22.00
N THR A 271 -0.63 17.52 -22.39
CA THR A 271 -2.01 17.61 -22.89
C THR A 271 -2.19 16.75 -24.13
N ALA A 272 -1.25 16.80 -25.08
CA ALA A 272 -1.26 15.96 -26.26
C ALA A 272 -1.19 14.47 -25.92
N ALA A 273 -0.36 14.08 -24.94
CA ALA A 273 -0.22 12.69 -24.51
C ALA A 273 -1.40 12.16 -23.67
N THR A 274 -2.20 13.06 -23.10
CA THR A 274 -3.36 12.72 -22.24
C THR A 274 -4.71 12.89 -22.93
N GLN A 275 -4.74 13.55 -24.09
CA GLN A 275 -5.95 13.81 -24.85
C GLN A 275 -6.59 12.50 -25.36
N GLY A 276 -7.91 12.37 -25.14
CA GLY A 276 -8.70 11.28 -25.70
C GLY A 276 -8.54 9.92 -25.00
N ARG A 277 -7.84 9.88 -23.85
CA ARG A 277 -7.71 8.65 -23.05
C ARG A 277 -9.01 8.29 -22.32
N ASN A 278 -9.24 7.00 -22.18
CA ASN A 278 -10.40 6.41 -21.52
C ASN A 278 -10.09 6.14 -20.04
N TYR A 279 -10.57 7.02 -19.17
CA TYR A 279 -10.42 6.87 -17.73
C TYR A 279 -11.61 6.12 -17.11
N ALA A 280 -11.33 5.31 -16.09
CA ALA A 280 -12.29 4.57 -15.29
C ALA A 280 -11.92 4.67 -13.81
N ASP A 281 -12.92 4.46 -12.93
CA ASP A 281 -12.68 4.39 -11.50
C ASP A 281 -11.98 3.08 -11.12
N SER A 282 -10.99 3.17 -10.26
CA SER A 282 -10.30 2.02 -9.67
C SER A 282 -11.25 1.23 -8.77
N PRO A 283 -11.14 -0.10 -8.72
CA PRO A 283 -11.83 -0.89 -7.71
C PRO A 283 -11.44 -0.45 -6.29
N ARG A 284 -12.41 -0.45 -5.39
CA ARG A 284 -12.21 -0.19 -3.96
C ARG A 284 -11.56 -1.38 -3.26
N GLY A 285 -11.08 -1.17 -2.03
CA GLY A 285 -10.57 -2.25 -1.17
C GLY A 285 -9.19 -2.80 -1.57
N LEU A 286 -8.50 -2.15 -2.50
CA LEU A 286 -7.15 -2.52 -2.95
C LEU A 286 -6.05 -1.84 -2.12
N ALA A 287 -6.28 -0.59 -1.69
CA ALA A 287 -5.36 0.17 -0.87
C ALA A 287 -6.13 1.02 0.14
N PHE A 288 -5.55 1.18 1.31
CA PHE A 288 -6.09 1.96 2.42
C PHE A 288 -5.08 2.99 2.90
N TRP A 289 -5.55 4.07 3.47
CA TRP A 289 -4.74 5.08 4.13
C TRP A 289 -5.13 5.27 5.59
N TYR A 290 -4.15 5.69 6.39
CA TYR A 290 -4.39 6.18 7.76
C TYR A 290 -3.26 7.14 8.17
N LEU A 291 -3.52 7.97 9.18
CA LEU A 291 -2.51 8.87 9.74
C LEU A 291 -1.94 8.30 11.03
N LYS A 292 -0.63 8.38 11.19
CA LYS A 292 0.06 8.02 12.44
C LYS A 292 1.37 8.78 12.54
N ASN A 293 1.60 9.45 13.67
CA ASN A 293 2.80 10.26 13.90
C ASN A 293 3.08 11.26 12.77
N ASP A 294 2.04 11.97 12.32
CA ASP A 294 2.07 12.95 11.23
C ASP A 294 2.43 12.39 9.83
N LEU A 295 2.54 11.07 9.69
CA LEU A 295 2.76 10.39 8.42
C LEU A 295 1.45 9.82 7.87
N LEU A 296 1.32 9.84 6.54
CA LEU A 296 0.29 9.12 5.79
C LEU A 296 0.80 7.72 5.48
N TYR A 297 0.19 6.71 6.07
CA TYR A 297 0.52 5.32 5.76
C TYR A 297 -0.35 4.81 4.63
N VAL A 298 0.26 4.30 3.56
CA VAL A 298 -0.44 3.62 2.46
C VAL A 298 -0.31 2.12 2.63
N LYS A 299 -1.41 1.44 2.94
CA LYS A 299 -1.46 0.00 3.19
C LYS A 299 -2.16 -0.74 2.05
N LEU A 300 -1.43 -1.67 1.43
CA LEU A 300 -1.93 -2.47 0.32
C LEU A 300 -2.69 -3.71 0.80
N ASN A 301 -3.80 -4.02 0.16
CA ASN A 301 -4.51 -5.28 0.33
C ASN A 301 -3.99 -6.32 -0.67
N LEU A 302 -2.82 -6.90 -0.35
CA LEU A 302 -2.16 -7.86 -1.23
C LEU A 302 -3.06 -9.03 -1.67
N PRO A 303 -3.87 -9.67 -0.79
CA PRO A 303 -4.80 -10.70 -1.22
C PRO A 303 -5.76 -10.24 -2.33
N SER A 304 -6.39 -9.08 -2.16
CA SER A 304 -7.33 -8.53 -3.16
C SER A 304 -6.63 -8.12 -4.44
N ILE A 305 -5.44 -7.49 -4.35
CA ILE A 305 -4.64 -7.08 -5.51
C ILE A 305 -4.24 -8.30 -6.34
N ILE A 306 -3.68 -9.33 -5.70
CA ILE A 306 -3.25 -10.55 -6.38
C ILE A 306 -4.46 -11.25 -7.00
N SER A 307 -5.57 -11.37 -6.27
CA SER A 307 -6.80 -11.98 -6.79
C SER A 307 -7.32 -11.27 -8.04
N LEU A 308 -7.35 -9.93 -8.01
CA LEU A 308 -7.79 -9.12 -9.15
C LEU A 308 -6.84 -9.25 -10.35
N ALA A 309 -5.52 -9.21 -10.11
CA ALA A 309 -4.51 -9.37 -11.17
C ALA A 309 -4.62 -10.73 -11.87
N MET A 310 -4.82 -11.82 -11.11
CA MET A 310 -4.97 -13.16 -11.66
C MET A 310 -6.25 -13.30 -12.49
N GLN A 311 -7.37 -12.73 -12.01
CA GLN A 311 -8.63 -12.69 -12.77
C GLN A 311 -8.45 -11.93 -14.09
N GLY A 312 -7.75 -10.81 -14.08
CA GLY A 312 -7.43 -10.03 -15.29
C GLY A 312 -6.61 -10.81 -16.33
N GLN A 313 -5.82 -11.80 -15.89
CA GLN A 313 -5.05 -12.70 -16.77
C GLN A 313 -5.83 -13.95 -17.21
N GLY A 314 -7.11 -14.05 -16.88
CA GLY A 314 -7.93 -15.24 -17.14
C GLY A 314 -7.53 -16.46 -16.30
N GLN A 315 -6.74 -16.27 -15.24
CA GLN A 315 -6.35 -17.32 -14.32
C GLN A 315 -7.36 -17.43 -13.17
N THR A 316 -7.82 -18.65 -12.90
CA THR A 316 -8.71 -18.92 -11.77
C THR A 316 -7.92 -19.54 -10.63
N VAL A 317 -7.46 -18.70 -9.70
CA VAL A 317 -6.93 -19.16 -8.42
C VAL A 317 -7.88 -18.78 -7.31
N ASP A 318 -8.05 -19.71 -6.37
CA ASP A 318 -8.94 -19.53 -5.23
C ASP A 318 -8.45 -18.36 -4.36
N ALA A 319 -9.27 -17.32 -4.24
CA ALA A 319 -8.96 -16.13 -3.44
C ALA A 319 -8.67 -16.46 -1.97
N HIS A 320 -9.27 -17.53 -1.43
CA HIS A 320 -8.99 -17.98 -0.06
C HIS A 320 -7.60 -18.60 0.06
N LEU A 321 -7.10 -19.28 -0.99
CA LEU A 321 -5.73 -19.81 -1.01
C LEU A 321 -4.72 -18.67 -1.04
N ILE A 322 -4.92 -17.67 -1.91
CA ILE A 322 -4.08 -16.47 -1.99
C ILE A 322 -4.01 -15.78 -0.63
N ALA A 323 -5.17 -15.58 -0.02
CA ALA A 323 -5.27 -14.93 1.28
C ALA A 323 -4.60 -15.73 2.41
N GLY A 324 -4.70 -17.07 2.41
CA GLY A 324 -4.00 -17.91 3.38
C GLY A 324 -2.47 -17.88 3.23
N ILE A 325 -1.96 -17.86 2.00
CA ILE A 325 -0.53 -17.70 1.73
C ILE A 325 -0.05 -16.32 2.18
N ALA A 326 -0.80 -15.26 1.86
CA ALA A 326 -0.48 -13.91 2.29
C ALA A 326 -0.41 -13.80 3.82
N ASP A 327 -1.40 -14.33 4.55
CA ASP A 327 -1.40 -14.32 6.01
C ASP A 327 -0.19 -15.07 6.60
N ALA A 328 0.12 -16.25 6.06
CA ALA A 328 1.30 -17.01 6.48
C ALA A 328 2.60 -16.21 6.28
N ILE A 329 2.72 -15.49 5.16
CA ILE A 329 3.85 -14.59 4.89
C ILE A 329 3.89 -13.45 5.91
N LEU A 330 2.77 -12.76 6.16
CA LEU A 330 2.72 -11.59 7.06
C LEU A 330 2.98 -11.94 8.53
N LYS A 331 2.63 -13.16 8.95
CA LYS A 331 2.89 -13.69 10.30
C LYS A 331 4.29 -14.31 10.43
N SER A 332 4.99 -14.54 9.32
CA SER A 332 6.32 -15.14 9.34
C SER A 332 7.36 -14.23 9.99
N ASN A 333 8.38 -14.85 10.56
CA ASN A 333 9.59 -14.15 10.96
C ASN A 333 10.33 -13.68 9.69
N PRO A 334 10.69 -12.39 9.56
CA PRO A 334 11.28 -11.86 8.32
C PRO A 334 12.61 -12.52 7.96
N PHE A 335 13.44 -12.86 8.95
CA PHE A 335 14.72 -13.53 8.70
C PHE A 335 14.50 -14.93 8.13
N LEU A 336 13.63 -15.73 8.76
CA LEU A 336 13.31 -17.07 8.27
C LEU A 336 12.66 -17.03 6.89
N LEU A 337 11.74 -16.08 6.67
CA LEU A 337 11.08 -15.88 5.38
C LEU A 337 12.11 -15.60 4.28
N LYS A 338 13.05 -14.68 4.52
CA LYS A 338 14.11 -14.36 3.55
C LYS A 338 14.97 -15.58 3.22
N THR A 339 15.37 -16.35 4.23
CA THR A 339 16.13 -17.60 4.01
C THR A 339 15.34 -18.60 3.15
N LEU A 340 14.06 -18.79 3.44
CA LEU A 340 13.19 -19.66 2.66
C LEU A 340 13.03 -19.17 1.22
N LEU A 341 12.84 -17.86 1.01
CA LEU A 341 12.77 -17.27 -0.32
C LEU A 341 14.06 -17.49 -1.12
N GLY A 342 15.23 -17.46 -0.47
CA GLY A 342 16.51 -17.83 -1.11
C GLY A 342 16.52 -19.28 -1.59
N VAL A 343 16.14 -20.23 -0.73
CA VAL A 343 16.08 -21.67 -1.10
C VAL A 343 15.08 -21.92 -2.23
N VAL A 344 13.92 -21.28 -2.18
CA VAL A 344 12.89 -21.38 -3.23
C VAL A 344 13.39 -20.75 -4.53
N SER A 345 14.04 -19.60 -4.46
CA SER A 345 14.62 -18.93 -5.62
C SER A 345 15.64 -19.81 -6.35
N GLU A 346 16.55 -20.45 -5.62
CA GLU A 346 17.54 -21.38 -6.18
C GLU A 346 16.87 -22.61 -6.80
N SER A 347 15.81 -23.12 -6.16
CA SER A 347 15.09 -24.29 -6.63
C SER A 347 14.27 -24.03 -7.89
N LEU A 348 13.74 -22.81 -8.04
CA LEU A 348 12.89 -22.41 -9.16
C LEU A 348 13.64 -21.68 -10.28
N ASP A 349 14.91 -21.35 -10.09
CA ASP A 349 15.70 -20.48 -10.96
C ASP A 349 14.94 -19.18 -11.32
N ASN A 350 14.35 -18.56 -10.30
CA ASN A 350 13.47 -17.39 -10.50
C ASN A 350 14.20 -16.09 -10.22
N SER A 351 14.39 -15.27 -11.25
CA SER A 351 15.13 -14.00 -11.17
C SER A 351 14.47 -12.95 -10.29
N LEU A 352 13.14 -12.91 -10.18
CA LEU A 352 12.44 -11.95 -9.31
C LEU A 352 12.58 -12.33 -7.84
N LEU A 353 12.49 -13.63 -7.52
CA LEU A 353 12.72 -14.12 -6.17
C LEU A 353 14.18 -13.94 -5.76
N SER A 354 15.12 -14.11 -6.69
CA SER A 354 16.54 -13.93 -6.39
C SER A 354 16.86 -12.48 -6.04
N MET A 355 16.22 -11.51 -6.70
CA MET A 355 16.33 -10.09 -6.34
C MET A 355 15.91 -9.84 -4.90
N ILE A 356 14.75 -10.35 -4.49
CA ILE A 356 14.24 -10.19 -3.12
C ILE A 356 15.14 -10.91 -2.11
N ALA A 357 15.58 -12.14 -2.43
CA ALA A 357 16.44 -12.94 -1.56
C ALA A 357 17.83 -12.31 -1.36
N ASN A 358 18.33 -11.59 -2.36
CA ASN A 358 19.65 -10.95 -2.35
C ASN A 358 19.69 -9.58 -1.66
N MET A 359 18.54 -9.00 -1.30
CA MET A 359 18.50 -7.78 -0.47
C MET A 359 19.31 -7.97 0.82
N ASP A 360 19.90 -6.91 1.36
CA ASP A 360 20.42 -6.96 2.72
C ASP A 360 19.28 -7.14 3.75
N HIS A 361 19.62 -7.55 4.97
CA HIS A 361 18.60 -7.85 5.99
C HIS A 361 17.81 -6.62 6.43
N GLN A 362 18.44 -5.43 6.47
CA GLN A 362 17.79 -4.21 6.90
C GLN A 362 16.76 -3.77 5.86
N SER A 363 17.12 -3.76 4.57
CA SER A 363 16.20 -3.44 3.48
C SER A 363 15.03 -4.41 3.41
N PHE A 364 15.29 -5.72 3.49
CA PHE A 364 14.22 -6.73 3.51
C PHE A 364 13.27 -6.54 4.70
N GLN A 365 13.81 -6.31 5.90
CA GLN A 365 13.00 -6.09 7.10
C GLN A 365 12.12 -4.85 6.97
N MET A 366 12.61 -3.79 6.30
CA MET A 366 11.85 -2.58 6.08
C MET A 366 10.73 -2.75 5.05
N PHE A 367 11.00 -3.39 3.91
CA PHE A 367 9.91 -3.71 2.97
C PHE A 367 8.87 -4.63 3.61
N PHE A 368 9.31 -5.60 4.42
CA PHE A 368 8.39 -6.46 5.14
C PHE A 368 7.56 -5.70 6.18
N SER A 369 8.13 -4.69 6.85
CA SER A 369 7.34 -3.83 7.75
C SER A 369 6.35 -2.97 6.97
N TRP A 370 6.71 -2.44 5.80
CA TRP A 370 5.79 -1.68 4.94
C TRP A 370 4.62 -2.52 4.43
N ILE A 371 4.86 -3.78 4.11
CA ILE A 371 3.78 -4.69 3.72
C ILE A 371 2.78 -4.87 4.90
N LYS A 372 3.28 -4.96 6.14
CA LYS A 372 2.46 -5.22 7.34
C LYS A 372 1.75 -3.97 7.85
N GLU A 373 2.48 -2.87 7.94
CA GLU A 373 2.05 -1.64 8.61
C GLU A 373 1.59 -0.59 7.59
N GLY A 374 2.05 -0.65 6.35
CA GLY A 374 1.85 0.37 5.32
C GLY A 374 3.14 1.13 5.03
N ILE A 375 3.23 1.71 3.84
CA ILE A 375 4.34 2.55 3.40
C ILE A 375 4.20 3.92 4.07
N PRO A 376 5.18 4.38 4.87
CA PRO A 376 5.12 5.67 5.56
C PRO A 376 5.46 6.82 4.60
N MET A 377 4.45 7.54 4.14
CA MET A 377 4.57 8.72 3.29
C MET A 377 4.53 10.00 4.13
N GLN A 378 5.33 10.98 3.76
CA GLN A 378 5.13 12.38 4.16
C GLN A 378 3.90 12.93 3.43
N ILE A 379 3.17 13.84 4.07
CA ILE A 379 2.09 14.60 3.45
C ILE A 379 2.09 16.05 3.93
N GLU A 380 2.08 17.00 3.01
CA GLU A 380 2.06 18.44 3.31
C GLU A 380 1.29 19.22 2.24
N LYS A 381 0.80 20.43 2.60
CA LYS A 381 0.19 21.38 1.66
C LYS A 381 1.04 22.64 1.63
N GLU A 382 1.59 22.98 0.47
CA GLU A 382 2.41 24.16 0.23
C GLU A 382 1.96 24.88 -1.05
N ASN A 383 1.75 26.19 -1.00
CA ASN A 383 1.43 27.02 -2.18
C ASN A 383 0.22 26.53 -3.02
N GLY A 384 -0.75 25.85 -2.41
CA GLY A 384 -1.91 25.28 -3.11
C GLY A 384 -1.71 23.84 -3.62
N HIS A 385 -0.49 23.32 -3.51
CA HIS A 385 -0.13 21.96 -3.85
C HIS A 385 -0.12 21.06 -2.61
N THR A 386 -0.54 19.82 -2.77
CA THR A 386 -0.42 18.77 -1.75
C THR A 386 0.65 17.80 -2.22
N HIS A 387 1.73 17.64 -1.45
CA HIS A 387 2.78 16.69 -1.75
C HIS A 387 2.59 15.42 -0.92
N ILE A 388 2.64 14.26 -1.55
CA ILE A 388 2.67 12.95 -0.87
C ILE A 388 3.92 12.21 -1.32
N TYR A 389 4.91 12.04 -0.44
CA TYR A 389 6.25 11.61 -0.85
C TYR A 389 6.98 10.71 0.15
N LEU A 390 7.97 9.99 -0.36
CA LEU A 390 8.99 9.34 0.45
C LEU A 390 10.17 10.29 0.58
N ASN A 391 10.64 10.49 1.81
CA ASN A 391 11.87 11.24 2.07
C ASN A 391 13.10 10.35 1.92
N ARG A 392 14.29 10.96 2.05
CA ARG A 392 15.58 10.26 1.89
C ARG A 392 15.71 9.02 2.76
N GLU A 393 15.26 9.08 4.02
CA GLU A 393 15.35 7.93 4.93
C GLU A 393 14.51 6.77 4.41
N ALA A 394 13.25 7.02 4.02
CA ALA A 394 12.37 6.01 3.47
C ALA A 394 12.81 5.53 2.07
N LEU A 395 13.47 6.38 1.27
CA LEU A 395 14.01 6.02 -0.04
C LEU A 395 15.28 5.16 0.04
N SER A 396 16.08 5.26 1.11
CA SER A 396 17.39 4.61 1.19
C SER A 396 17.39 3.10 0.88
N PRO A 397 16.42 2.29 1.34
CA PRO A 397 16.35 0.87 0.97
C PRO A 397 15.98 0.64 -0.49
N LEU A 398 15.16 1.51 -1.08
CA LEU A 398 14.83 1.46 -2.51
C LEU A 398 16.07 1.76 -3.34
N ILE A 399 16.88 2.74 -2.90
CA ILE A 399 18.16 3.06 -3.53
C ILE A 399 19.13 1.89 -3.40
N ALA A 400 19.27 1.30 -2.21
CA ALA A 400 20.08 0.11 -2.00
C ALA A 400 19.64 -1.09 -2.86
N PHE A 401 18.39 -1.11 -3.30
CA PHE A 401 17.84 -2.14 -4.17
C PHE A 401 18.13 -1.92 -5.67
N ILE A 402 18.51 -0.72 -6.10
CA ILE A 402 18.77 -0.38 -7.52
C ILE A 402 19.72 -1.38 -8.20
N PRO A 403 20.87 -1.79 -7.62
CA PRO A 403 21.77 -2.76 -8.25
C PRO A 403 21.12 -4.10 -8.61
N HIS A 404 20.08 -4.49 -7.86
CA HIS A 404 19.34 -5.73 -8.11
C HIS A 404 18.29 -5.58 -9.22
N LEU A 405 17.94 -4.36 -9.63
CA LEU A 405 17.01 -4.10 -10.73
C LEU A 405 17.67 -4.21 -12.11
N GLN A 406 19.00 -4.23 -12.19
CA GLN A 406 19.73 -4.26 -13.46
C GLN A 406 19.24 -5.39 -14.40
N PRO A 407 19.03 -6.64 -13.97
CA PRO A 407 18.53 -7.69 -14.86
C PRO A 407 17.12 -7.43 -15.40
N VAL A 408 16.25 -6.76 -14.64
CA VAL A 408 14.92 -6.35 -15.12
C VAL A 408 15.06 -5.29 -16.21
N MET A 409 15.95 -4.32 -15.99
CA MET A 409 16.21 -3.25 -16.95
C MET A 409 16.86 -3.79 -18.24
N GLU A 410 17.76 -4.77 -18.15
CA GLU A 410 18.32 -5.44 -19.33
C GLU A 410 17.25 -6.16 -20.17
N GLY A 411 16.13 -6.54 -19.57
CA GLY A 411 14.96 -7.08 -20.26
C GLY A 411 14.20 -6.07 -21.13
N ILE A 412 14.54 -4.77 -21.08
CA ILE A 412 13.99 -3.73 -21.95
C ILE A 412 15.05 -3.40 -23.03
N PRO A 413 14.91 -3.94 -24.26
CA PRO A 413 15.95 -3.85 -25.29
C PRO A 413 16.34 -2.40 -25.60
N ASN A 414 17.66 -2.13 -25.65
CA ASN A 414 18.29 -0.85 -26.04
C ASN A 414 17.90 0.41 -25.23
N PHE A 415 16.86 0.34 -24.40
CA PHE A 415 16.34 1.45 -23.61
C PHE A 415 16.60 1.25 -22.12
N GLY A 416 16.42 0.02 -21.60
CA GLY A 416 16.58 -0.25 -20.17
C GLY A 416 18.00 -0.07 -19.63
N PRO A 417 19.07 -0.58 -20.30
CA PRO A 417 20.44 -0.29 -19.91
C PRO A 417 20.78 1.21 -19.95
N MET A 418 20.21 1.95 -20.92
CA MET A 418 20.40 3.40 -21.01
C MET A 418 19.74 4.11 -19.83
N LEU A 419 18.47 3.78 -19.52
CA LEU A 419 17.75 4.34 -18.38
C LEU A 419 18.47 4.05 -17.07
N TYR A 420 18.93 2.80 -16.91
CA TYR A 420 19.66 2.39 -15.72
C TYR A 420 20.95 3.20 -15.56
N ASN A 421 21.83 3.19 -16.57
CA ASN A 421 23.13 3.87 -16.50
C ASN A 421 23.04 5.39 -16.44
N SER A 422 21.99 5.98 -17.02
CA SER A 422 21.85 7.44 -17.08
C SER A 422 21.16 8.02 -15.86
N TYR A 423 20.28 7.25 -15.19
CA TYR A 423 19.36 7.81 -14.19
C TYR A 423 19.38 7.07 -12.86
N LEU A 424 19.37 5.73 -12.87
CA LEU A 424 19.32 4.95 -11.62
C LEU A 424 20.71 4.71 -11.03
N GLY A 425 21.68 4.34 -11.86
CA GLY A 425 23.07 4.13 -11.46
C GLY A 425 23.70 5.37 -10.81
N PRO A 426 23.65 6.55 -11.44
CA PRO A 426 24.19 7.78 -10.85
C PRO A 426 23.52 8.16 -9.53
N LEU A 427 22.21 7.93 -9.38
CA LEU A 427 21.49 8.19 -8.14
C LEU A 427 21.99 7.26 -7.01
N TYR A 428 22.20 5.98 -7.32
CA TYR A 428 22.76 5.00 -6.38
C TYR A 428 24.22 5.34 -6.01
N ASP A 429 25.08 5.55 -7.00
CA ASP A 429 26.51 5.78 -6.80
C ASP A 429 26.79 7.07 -6.00
N ASN A 430 25.89 8.05 -6.07
CA ASN A 430 26.01 9.34 -5.41
C ASN A 430 25.03 9.52 -4.23
N TRP A 431 24.43 8.44 -3.71
CA TRP A 431 23.48 8.53 -2.61
C TRP A 431 24.06 9.16 -1.33
N SER A 432 25.37 9.00 -1.12
CA SER A 432 26.09 9.52 0.06
C SER A 432 26.19 11.04 0.09
N ILE A 433 26.22 11.70 -1.08
CA ILE A 433 26.32 13.17 -1.18
C ILE A 433 24.95 13.84 -1.22
N ILE A 434 23.88 13.10 -1.49
CA ILE A 434 22.50 13.60 -1.39
C ILE A 434 22.17 13.76 0.09
N THR A 435 21.87 14.96 0.54
CA THR A 435 21.52 15.26 1.94
C THR A 435 20.01 15.29 2.16
N GLN A 436 19.23 15.61 1.12
CA GLN A 436 17.78 15.51 1.08
C GLN A 436 17.36 14.99 -0.29
N LEU A 437 16.39 14.08 -0.30
CA LEU A 437 15.64 13.74 -1.50
C LEU A 437 14.23 13.36 -1.08
N ASP A 438 13.28 14.12 -1.58
CA ASP A 438 11.86 13.84 -1.48
C ASP A 438 11.38 13.44 -2.88
N LEU A 439 10.65 12.33 -2.96
CA LEU A 439 10.15 11.77 -4.23
C LEU A 439 8.71 11.29 -4.02
N GLY A 440 7.79 11.83 -4.80
CA GLY A 440 6.37 11.53 -4.63
C GLY A 440 5.45 12.14 -5.67
N LEU A 441 4.20 12.35 -5.28
CA LEU A 441 3.17 12.98 -6.09
C LEU A 441 3.04 14.46 -5.72
N ASP A 442 2.95 15.31 -6.73
CA ASP A 442 2.53 16.70 -6.61
C ASP A 442 1.08 16.78 -7.10
N LEU A 443 0.19 17.22 -6.21
CA LEU A 443 -1.25 17.17 -6.40
C LEU A 443 -1.90 18.52 -6.15
N THR A 444 -3.02 18.79 -6.83
CA THR A 444 -3.92 19.92 -6.54
C THR A 444 -5.32 19.42 -6.19
N ASP A 445 -6.06 20.22 -5.42
CA ASP A 445 -7.43 19.88 -5.05
C ASP A 445 -8.32 19.94 -6.32
N LYS A 446 -8.99 18.84 -6.71
CA LYS A 446 -9.77 18.78 -7.97
C LYS A 446 -10.98 19.73 -7.99
N ASN A 447 -11.42 20.19 -6.81
CA ASN A 447 -12.62 20.99 -6.61
C ASN A 447 -12.33 22.44 -6.15
N GLU A 448 -11.05 22.84 -6.03
CA GLU A 448 -10.63 24.23 -5.87
C GLU A 448 -10.30 24.83 -7.25
#